data_AF-A0A392W927-F1
#
_entry.id   AF-A0A392W927-F1
#
_cell.length_a   1.000
_cell.length_b   1.000
_cell.length_c   1.000
_cell.angle_alpha   90.00
_cell.angle_beta   90.00
_cell.angle_gamma   90.00
#
_symmetry.space_group_name_H-M   'P 1'
#
loop_
_entity.id
_entity.type
_entity.pdbx_description
1 polymer ?
#
loop_
_entity_poly.entity_id
_entity_poly.type
_entity_poly.pdbx_seq_one_letter_code
_entity_poly.pdbx_strand_id
1 'polypeptide(L)' 'MLKLTNPFREEVKECQKRDKKLMEKLVLIDEGKEVDFGVDENGVIQYRGRVCMPD' A
#
# COMPACT_ATOMS: atom_id res chain seq x y z
N MET A 1 4.41 8.50 22.66
CA MET A 1 4.18 8.40 21.20
C MET A 1 2.81 7.81 20.98
N LEU A 2 1.79 8.64 20.73
CA LEU A 2 0.50 8.13 20.26
C LEU A 2 0.70 7.67 18.82
N LYS A 3 0.94 6.37 18.63
CA LYS A 3 0.76 5.75 17.32
C LYS A 3 -0.75 5.74 17.09
N LEU A 4 -1.29 6.81 16.52
CA LEU A 4 -2.62 6.76 15.93
C LEU A 4 -2.53 5.79 14.76
N THR A 5 -2.78 4.50 15.01
CA THR A 5 -3.33 3.64 13.99
C THR A 5 -4.73 4.18 13.73
N ASN A 6 -4.78 5.18 12.85
CA ASN A 6 -6.03 5.75 12.40
C ASN A 6 -6.80 4.60 11.72
N PRO A 7 -8.03 4.26 12.13
CA PRO A 7 -8.78 3.12 11.57
C PRO A 7 -8.83 3.15 10.04
N PHE A 8 -8.79 4.35 9.46
CA PHE A 8 -8.66 4.58 8.04
C PHE A 8 -7.44 3.91 7.38
N ARG A 9 -6.26 3.88 8.02
CA ARG A 9 -5.06 3.24 7.45
C ARG A 9 -5.17 1.71 7.46
N GLU A 10 -5.78 1.14 8.50
CA GLU A 10 -6.08 -0.29 8.54
C GLU A 10 -7.11 -0.67 7.47
N GLU A 11 -8.16 0.14 7.31
CA GLU A 11 -9.16 -0.08 6.26
C GLU A 11 -8.53 -0.01 4.87
N VAL A 12 -7.70 1.01 4.59
CA VAL A 12 -6.98 1.11 3.31
C VAL A 12 -6.10 -0.12 3.10
N LYS A 13 -5.35 -0.56 4.10
CA LYS A 13 -4.51 -1.76 4.00
C LYS A 13 -5.32 -3.00 3.63
N GLU A 14 -6.48 -3.20 4.25
CA GLU A 14 -7.35 -4.33 3.96
C GLU A 14 -7.99 -4.23 2.57
N CYS A 15 -8.39 -3.03 2.14
CA CYS A 15 -8.87 -2.79 0.77
C CYS A 15 -7.79 -3.10 -0.26
N GLN A 16 -6.56 -2.59 -0.05
CA GLN A 16 -5.41 -2.84 -0.91
C GLN A 16 -5.07 -4.33 -1.02
N LYS A 17 -5.21 -5.10 0.07
CA LYS A 17 -4.99 -6.55 0.04
C LYS A 17 -6.03 -7.31 -0.78
N ARG A 18 -7.27 -6.82 -0.81
CA ARG A 18 -8.36 -7.43 -1.57
C ARG A 18 -8.28 -7.06 -3.06
N ASP A 19 -7.62 -5.96 -3.38
CA ASP A 19 -7.41 -5.53 -4.76
C ASP A 19 -6.30 -6.37 -5.43
N LYS A 20 -6.70 -7.16 -6.43
CA LYS A 20 -5.79 -8.04 -7.18
C LYS A 20 -4.76 -7.26 -8.00
N LYS A 21 -5.12 -6.10 -8.56
CA LYS A 21 -4.19 -5.28 -9.36
C LYS A 21 -3.10 -4.69 -8.48
N LEU A 22 -3.44 -4.29 -7.27
CA LEU A 22 -2.45 -3.82 -6.29
C LEU A 22 -1.53 -4.94 -5.82
N MET A 23 -2.05 -6.16 -5.65
CA MET A 23 -1.23 -7.33 -5.34
C MET A 23 -0.25 -7.67 -6.48
N GLU A 24 -0.69 -7.59 -7.74
CA GLU A 24 0.22 -7.77 -8.90
C GLU A 24 1.34 -6.73 -8.90
N LYS A 25 1.02 -5.47 -8.61
CA LYS A 25 2.01 -4.40 -8.44
C LYS A 25 3.00 -4.68 -7.31
N LEU A 26 2.51 -5.19 -6.18
CA LEU A 26 3.34 -5.61 -5.05
C LEU A 26 4.39 -6.65 -5.46
N VAL A 27 4.03 -7.61 -6.31
CA VAL A 27 4.96 -8.60 -6.87
C VAL A 27 5.99 -7.92 -7.79
N LEU A 28 5.57 -6.95 -8.61
CA LEU A 28 6.49 -6.19 -9.47
C LEU A 28 7.48 -5.32 -8.66
N ILE A 29 7.06 -4.83 -7.48
CA ILE A 29 7.95 -4.12 -6.54
C ILE A 29 8.98 -5.11 -5.96
N ASP A 30 8.56 -6.31 -5.58
CA ASP A 30 9.44 -7.37 -5.05
C ASP A 30 10.47 -7.83 -6.09
N GLU A 31 10.06 -7.91 -7.37
CA GLU A 31 10.96 -8.15 -8.50
C GLU A 31 11.88 -6.93 -8.84
N GLY A 32 11.70 -5.78 -8.17
CA GLY A 32 12.48 -4.56 -8.41
C GLY A 32 12.14 -3.86 -9.74
N LYS A 33 11.02 -4.19 -10.38
CA LYS A 33 10.57 -3.59 -11.65
C LYS A 33 9.74 -2.32 -11.44
N GLU A 34 8.95 -2.24 -10.35
CA GLU A 34 8.16 -1.06 -10.02
C GLU A 34 8.87 -0.19 -8.97
N VAL A 35 9.62 0.83 -9.44
CA VAL A 35 10.32 1.80 -8.57
C VAL A 35 9.42 2.95 -8.10
N ASP A 36 8.29 3.18 -8.78
CA ASP A 36 7.35 4.25 -8.44
C ASP A 36 6.43 3.91 -7.27
N PHE A 37 6.30 2.61 -6.95
CA PHE A 37 5.49 2.13 -5.84
C PHE A 37 6.39 1.71 -4.67
N GLY A 38 5.98 2.05 -3.46
CA GLY A 38 6.68 1.69 -2.23
C GLY A 38 5.69 1.35 -1.13
N VAL A 39 6.13 0.57 -0.15
CA VAL A 39 5.31 0.18 1.00
C VAL A 39 5.75 0.98 2.23
N ASP A 40 4.80 1.64 2.89
CA ASP A 40 5.06 2.37 4.14
C ASP A 40 5.39 1.43 5.30
N GLU A 41 5.90 1.97 6.42
CA GLU A 41 6.09 1.24 7.68
C GLU A 41 4.81 0.53 8.18
N ASN A 42 3.63 1.01 7.77
CA ASN A 42 2.35 0.41 8.14
C ASN A 42 1.90 -0.73 7.21
N GLY A 43 2.64 -1.01 6.14
CA GLY A 43 2.28 -2.00 5.12
C GLY A 43 1.24 -1.50 4.11
N VAL A 44 1.15 -0.18 3.91
CA VAL A 44 0.26 0.47 2.93
C VAL A 44 1.06 0.81 1.69
N ILE A 45 0.57 0.41 0.52
CA ILE A 45 1.15 0.73 -0.77
C ILE A 45 0.94 2.22 -1.07
N GLN A 46 2.03 2.88 -1.44
CA GLN A 46 2.10 4.28 -1.83
C GLN A 46 2.70 4.38 -3.23
N TYR A 47 2.09 5.19 -4.08
CA TYR A 47 2.64 5.57 -5.39
C TYR A 47 3.25 6.97 -5.28
N ARG A 48 4.58 7.08 -5.44
CA ARG A 48 5.31 8.34 -5.31
C ARG A 48 4.96 9.14 -4.04
N GLY A 49 4.82 8.45 -2.91
CA GLY A 49 4.46 9.05 -1.62
C GLY A 49 2.98 9.38 -1.44
N ARG A 50 2.09 8.94 -2.34
CA ARG A 50 0.63 9.06 -2.20
C ARG A 50 0.01 7.70 -1.94
N VAL A 51 -0.90 7.63 -0.97
CA VAL A 51 -1.65 6.41 -0.66
C VAL A 51 -2.49 5.98 -1.86
N CYS A 52 -2.33 4.74 -2.32
CA CYS A 52 -3.22 4.17 -3.32
C CYS A 52 -4.54 3.76 -2.66
N MET A 53 -5.63 4.44 -2.99
CA MET A 53 -6.97 3.92 -2.70
C MET A 53 -7.44 3.07 -3.88
N PRO A 54 -7.73 1.78 -3.69
CA PRO A 54 -8.49 1.01 -4.68
C PRO A 54 -9.92 1.54 -4.75
N ASP A 55 -10.52 1.48 -5.93
CA ASP A 55 -11.91 1.89 -6.19
C ASP A 55 -12.92 0.83 -5.71
#